data_AF-A0A5C7MKR7-F1
#
_entry.id   AF-A0A5C7MKR7-F1
#
_cell.length_a   1.000
_cell.length_b   1.000
_cell.length_c   1.000
_cell.angle_alpha   90.00
_cell.angle_beta   90.00
_cell.angle_gamma   90.00
#
_symmetry.space_group_name_H-M   'P 1'
#
loop_
_entity.id
_entity.type
_entity.pdbx_description
1 polymer ?
#
loop_
_entity_poly.entity_id
_entity_poly.type
_entity_poly.pdbx_seq_one_letter_code
_entity_poly.pdbx_strand_id
1 'polypeptide(L)'
;MHSTCYILYSKVLDKYYIGFTNDSLENRLEKHRNGYYNRSFSKITNDWDIFFFIICECASQTLAIEKHIKKMKSKAYIQNLKRFPEISEKLKLKYPCS
;
A
#
# COMPACT_ATOMS: atom_id res chain seq x y z
N MET A 1 -11.27 -14.48 1.48
CA MET A 1 -10.26 -13.82 0.63
C MET A 1 -9.89 -12.51 1.29
N HIS A 2 -8.64 -12.33 1.73
CA HIS A 2 -8.20 -11.10 2.36
C HIS A 2 -7.59 -10.17 1.31
N SER A 3 -8.01 -8.91 1.31
CA SER A 3 -7.44 -7.88 0.46
C SER A 3 -6.52 -7.02 1.31
N THR A 4 -5.33 -6.72 0.80
CA THR A 4 -4.30 -5.98 1.54
C THR A 4 -3.95 -4.69 0.82
N CYS A 5 -4.08 -3.56 1.51
CA CYS A 5 -3.54 -2.28 1.06
C CYS A 5 -2.08 -2.22 1.48
N TYR A 6 -1.16 -1.97 0.55
CA TYR A 6 0.27 -1.92 0.82
C TYR A 6 0.90 -0.62 0.35
N ILE A 7 2.01 -0.29 1.00
CA ILE A 7 2.87 0.83 0.68
C ILE A 7 4.26 0.27 0.45
N LEU A 8 4.80 0.50 -0.75
CA LEU A 8 6.19 0.25 -1.07
C LEU A 8 6.98 1.55 -1.00
N TYR A 9 8.25 1.45 -0.66
CA TYR A 9 9.18 2.56 -0.68
C TYR A 9 10.38 2.22 -1.55
N SER A 10 10.82 3.20 -2.35
CA SER A 10 12.09 3.17 -3.07
C SER A 10 13.02 4.18 -2.41
N LYS A 11 14.19 3.70 -1.97
CA LYS A 11 15.24 4.54 -1.39
C LYS A 11 15.94 5.36 -2.47
N VAL A 12 16.14 4.77 -3.65
CA VAL A 12 16.78 5.43 -4.79
C VAL A 12 15.94 6.60 -5.29
N LEU A 13 14.61 6.43 -5.37
CA LEU A 13 13.71 7.48 -5.86
C LEU A 13 13.18 8.40 -4.76
N ASP A 14 13.36 8.04 -3.49
CA ASP A 14 12.69 8.62 -2.32
C ASP A 14 11.17 8.80 -2.54
N LYS A 15 10.54 7.73 -3.07
CA LYS A 15 9.13 7.71 -3.46
C LYS A 15 8.39 6.55 -2.82
N TYR A 16 7.13 6.81 -2.49
CA TYR A 16 6.19 5.82 -2.03
C TYR A 16 5.26 5.39 -3.17
N TYR A 17 5.02 4.09 -3.29
CA TYR A 17 3.98 3.52 -4.13
C TYR A 17 2.89 2.94 -3.24
N ILE A 18 1.64 3.32 -3.47
CA ILE A 18 0.49 2.83 -2.72
C ILE A 18 -0.38 2.01 -3.67
N GLY A 19 -0.72 0.79 -3.27
CA GLY A 19 -1.58 -0.10 -4.04
C GLY A 19 -2.27 -1.12 -3.16
N PHE A 20 -2.99 -2.03 -3.79
CA PHE A 20 -3.61 -3.16 -3.11
C PHE A 20 -3.40 -4.47 -3.87
N THR A 21 -3.58 -5.58 -3.17
CA THR A 21 -3.47 -6.94 -3.71
C THR A 21 -4.44 -7.89 -3.02
N ASN A 22 -4.91 -8.89 -3.76
CA ASN A 22 -5.61 -10.07 -3.24
C ASN A 22 -4.70 -11.32 -3.21
N ASP A 23 -3.50 -11.20 -3.76
CA ASP A 23 -2.40 -12.18 -3.73
C ASP A 23 -1.46 -11.86 -2.57
N SER A 24 -0.46 -12.71 -2.29
CA SER A 24 0.53 -12.46 -1.25
C SER A 24 1.32 -11.17 -1.49
N LEU A 25 1.76 -10.52 -0.41
CA LEU A 25 2.55 -9.29 -0.50
C LEU A 25 3.91 -9.55 -1.14
N GLU A 26 4.48 -10.72 -0.89
CA GLU A 26 5.76 -11.17 -1.40
C GLU A 26 5.71 -11.35 -2.92
N ASN A 27 4.68 -12.06 -3.43
CA ASN A 27 4.46 -12.20 -4.86
C ASN A 27 4.26 -10.83 -5.51
N ARG A 28 3.52 -9.93 -4.84
CA ARG A 28 3.28 -8.58 -5.37
C ARG A 28 4.55 -7.74 -5.40
N LEU A 29 5.40 -7.84 -4.37
CA LEU A 29 6.69 -7.18 -4.30
C LEU A 29 7.61 -7.68 -5.42
N GLU A 30 7.70 -9.00 -5.61
CA GLU A 30 8.53 -9.60 -6.65
C GLU A 30 8.08 -9.13 -8.05
N LYS A 31 6.77 -9.12 -8.32
CA LYS A 31 6.21 -8.59 -9.58
C LYS A 31 6.60 -7.12 -9.81
N HIS A 32 6.71 -6.30 -8.75
CA HIS A 32 7.19 -4.93 -8.86
C HIS A 32 8.69 -4.85 -9.14
N ARG A 33 9.52 -5.62 -8.40
CA ARG A 33 10.98 -5.67 -8.60
C ARG A 33 11.39 -6.20 -9.98
N ASN A 34 10.63 -7.15 -10.52
CA ASN A 34 10.88 -7.74 -11.83
C ASN A 34 10.30 -6.91 -12.98
N GLY A 35 9.67 -5.77 -12.70
CA GLY A 35 9.03 -4.96 -13.73
C GLY A 35 7.95 -5.74 -14.50
N TYR A 36 7.20 -6.61 -13.83
CA TYR A 36 6.20 -7.45 -14.48
C TYR A 36 5.11 -6.63 -15.19
N TYR A 37 4.72 -5.49 -14.60
CA TYR A 37 3.69 -4.61 -15.14
C TYR A 37 4.28 -3.69 -16.23
N ASN A 38 4.30 -4.18 -17.48
CA ASN A 38 4.62 -3.40 -18.67
C ASN A 38 3.81 -2.09 -18.70
N ARG A 39 4.49 -0.93 -18.61
CA ARG A 39 3.95 0.45 -18.58
C ARG A 39 3.48 1.03 -17.23
N SER A 40 3.81 0.40 -16.10
CA SER A 40 3.51 0.94 -14.77
C SER A 40 4.60 1.89 -14.24
N PHE A 41 4.23 2.95 -13.52
CA PHE A 41 5.12 3.83 -12.72
C PHE A 41 6.04 3.03 -11.77
N SER A 42 5.70 1.77 -11.46
CA SER A 42 6.54 0.89 -10.67
C SER A 42 7.76 0.30 -11.39
N LYS A 43 7.91 0.46 -12.71
CA LYS A 43 9.14 0.06 -13.43
C LYS A 43 10.32 1.00 -13.26
N ILE A 44 10.11 2.17 -12.67
CA ILE A 44 11.14 3.22 -12.60
C ILE A 44 12.34 2.76 -11.75
N THR A 45 12.13 1.75 -10.90
CA THR A 45 13.17 1.16 -10.07
C THR A 45 12.82 -0.27 -9.70
N ASN A 46 13.84 -1.05 -9.33
CA ASN A 46 13.71 -2.41 -8.84
C ASN A 46 14.02 -2.50 -7.32
N ASP A 47 14.32 -1.38 -6.67
CA ASP A 47 14.64 -1.30 -5.23
C ASP A 47 13.39 -1.18 -4.33
N TRP A 48 12.21 -1.49 -4.85
CA TRP A 48 10.99 -1.46 -4.07
C TRP A 48 11.11 -2.38 -2.85
N ASP A 49 10.71 -1.87 -1.69
CA ASP A 49 10.61 -2.65 -0.47
C ASP A 49 9.30 -2.37 0.27
N ILE A 50 8.83 -3.33 1.06
CA ILE A 50 7.58 -3.20 1.81
C ILE A 50 7.81 -2.20 2.95
N PHE A 51 7.17 -1.04 2.84
CA PHE A 51 7.25 -0.02 3.88
C PHE A 51 6.23 -0.27 4.99
N PHE A 52 4.98 -0.54 4.60
CA PHE A 52 3.83 -0.76 5.49
C PHE A 52 2.70 -1.47 4.74
N PHE A 53 1.79 -2.14 5.45
CA PHE A 53 0.58 -2.72 4.88
C PHE A 53 -0.56 -2.79 5.90
N ILE A 54 -1.79 -2.86 5.39
CA ILE A 54 -3.02 -3.00 6.17
C ILE A 54 -3.82 -4.15 5.57
N ILE A 55 -3.95 -5.22 6.35
CA ILE A 55 -4.87 -6.32 6.02
C ILE A 55 -6.29 -5.84 6.31
N CYS A 56 -7.15 -5.97 5.29
CA CYS A 56 -8.54 -5.57 5.33
C CYS A 56 -9.45 -6.79 5.21
N GLU A 57 -10.68 -6.64 5.69
CA GLU A 57 -11.69 -7.69 5.72
C GLU A 57 -12.31 -7.94 4.33
N CYS A 58 -12.39 -6.89 3.50
CA CYS A 58 -12.96 -6.95 2.16
C CYS A 58 -12.26 -6.01 1.17
N ALA A 59 -12.53 -6.23 -0.12
CA ALA A 59 -12.00 -5.42 -1.21
C ALA A 59 -12.49 -3.97 -1.17
N SER A 60 -13.76 -3.72 -0.82
CA SER A 60 -14.34 -2.36 -0.74
C SER A 60 -13.64 -1.52 0.34
N GLN A 61 -13.43 -2.08 1.54
CA GLN A 61 -12.63 -1.46 2.60
C GLN A 61 -11.21 -1.16 2.12
N THR A 62 -10.55 -2.12 1.47
CA THR A 62 -9.18 -1.95 0.95
C THR A 62 -9.08 -0.79 -0.03
N LEU A 63 -10.01 -0.72 -1.00
CA LEU A 63 -10.06 0.34 -2.00
C LEU A 63 -10.34 1.70 -1.37
N ALA A 64 -11.21 1.77 -0.36
CA ALA A 64 -11.51 3.01 0.36
C ALA A 64 -10.29 3.51 1.15
N ILE A 65 -9.60 2.61 1.85
CA ILE A 65 -8.37 2.91 2.59
C ILE A 65 -7.25 3.35 1.64
N GLU A 66 -7.03 2.63 0.54
CA GLU A 66 -6.04 2.99 -0.47
C GLU A 66 -6.29 4.40 -1.04
N LYS A 67 -7.55 4.70 -1.42
CA LYS A 67 -7.95 6.03 -1.89
C LYS A 67 -7.73 7.10 -0.83
N HIS A 68 -8.03 6.80 0.44
CA HIS A 68 -7.79 7.71 1.56
C HIS A 68 -6.31 8.05 1.67
N ILE A 69 -5.44 7.04 1.75
CA ILE A 69 -3.99 7.22 1.89
C ILE A 69 -3.43 8.03 0.70
N LYS A 70 -3.86 7.73 -0.53
CA LYS A 70 -3.49 8.49 -1.73
C LYS A 70 -3.95 9.95 -1.68
N LYS A 71 -5.13 10.22 -1.13
CA LYS A 71 -5.69 11.58 -0.99
C LYS A 71 -4.90 12.43 0.01
N MET A 72 -4.32 11.82 1.04
CA MET A 72 -3.55 12.56 2.05
C MET A 72 -2.31 13.27 1.48
N LYS A 73 -1.70 12.71 0.42
CA LYS A 73 -0.53 13.28 -0.29
C LYS A 73 0.59 13.76 0.65
N SER A 74 0.78 13.09 1.79
CA SER A 74 1.68 13.51 2.86
C SER A 74 2.64 12.39 3.22
N LYS A 75 3.95 12.66 3.09
CA LYS A 75 5.02 11.75 3.53
C LYS A 75 4.95 11.52 5.04
N ALA A 76 4.68 12.57 5.82
CA ALA A 76 4.52 12.48 7.26
C ALA A 76 3.35 11.56 7.64
N TYR A 77 2.23 11.62 6.91
CA TYR A 77 1.11 10.71 7.13
C TYR A 77 1.48 9.24 6.86
N ILE A 78 2.22 8.97 5.79
CA ILE A 78 2.70 7.62 5.47
C ILE A 78 3.65 7.10 6.57
N GLN A 79 4.57 7.93 7.05
CA GLN A 79 5.47 7.57 8.16
C GLN A 79 4.70 7.32 9.45
N ASN A 80 3.69 8.14 9.73
CA ASN A 80 2.83 7.98 10.89
C ASN A 80 2.02 6.68 10.84
N LEU A 81 1.54 6.24 9.66
CA LEU A 81 0.89 4.93 9.52
C LEU A 81 1.77 3.78 10.04
N LYS A 82 3.08 3.84 9.78
CA LYS A 82 4.04 2.84 10.26
C LYS A 82 4.34 2.99 11.77
N ARG A 83 4.35 4.21 12.29
CA ARG A 83 4.70 4.52 13.68
C ARG A 83 3.54 4.30 14.66
N PHE A 84 2.31 4.51 14.20
CA PHE A 84 1.11 4.62 15.03
C PHE A 84 0.04 3.63 14.53
N PRO A 85 -0.02 2.41 15.09
CA PRO A 85 -0.95 1.37 14.65
C PRO A 85 -2.42 1.80 14.74
N GLU A 86 -2.75 2.69 15.68
CA GLU A 86 -4.10 3.22 15.89
C GLU A 86 -4.65 3.95 14.67
N ILE A 87 -3.79 4.47 13.79
CA ILE A 87 -4.23 5.10 12.54
C ILE A 87 -4.83 4.05 11.61
N SER A 88 -4.20 2.87 11.51
CA SER A 88 -4.70 1.78 10.69
C SER A 88 -6.02 1.23 11.22
N GLU A 89 -6.17 1.12 12.54
CA GLU A 89 -7.40 0.69 13.19
C GLU A 89 -8.55 1.68 12.95
N LYS A 90 -8.29 2.98 13.15
CA LYS A 90 -9.26 4.04 12.86
C LYS A 90 -9.70 4.03 11.39
N LEU A 91 -8.79 3.74 10.45
CA LEU A 91 -9.13 3.62 9.04
C LEU A 91 -10.06 2.43 8.76
N LYS A 92 -9.81 1.27 9.38
CA LYS A 92 -10.70 0.10 9.25
C LYS A 92 -12.08 0.39 9.81
N LEU A 93 -12.17 1.02 10.98
CA LEU A 93 -13.43 1.43 11.61
C LEU A 93 -14.19 2.46 10.76
N LYS A 94 -13.48 3.40 10.15
CA LYS A 94 -14.06 4.44 9.28
C LYS A 94 -14.62 3.88 7.98
N TYR A 95 -14.02 2.82 7.46
CA TYR A 95 -14.39 2.19 6.19
C TYR A 95 -14.78 0.73 6.43
N PRO A 96 -15.95 0.45 7.04
CA PRO A 96 -16.41 -0.91 7.25
C PRO A 96 -16.74 -1.60 5.92
N CYS A 97 -16.74 -2.93 5.95
CA CYS A 97 -17.26 -3.71 4.83
C CYS A 97 -18.77 -3.56 4.75
N SER A 98 -19.22 -2.93 3.66
CA SER A 98 -20.62 -2.81 3.26
C SER A 98 -21.02 -3.95 2.34
#